data_AF-A0AAX4A805-F1
#
_entry.id   AF-A0AAX4A805-F1
#
_cell.length_a   1.000
_cell.length_b   1.000
_cell.length_c   1.000
_cell.angle_alpha   90.00
_cell.angle_beta   90.00
_cell.angle_gamma   90.00
#
_symmetry.space_group_name_H-M   'P 1'
#
loop_
_entity.id
_entity.type
_entity.pdbx_description
1 polymer ?
#
loop_
_entity_poly.entity_id
_entity_poly.type
_entity_poly.pdbx_seq_one_letter_code
_entity_poly.pdbx_strand_id
1 'polypeptide(L)'
;MSYGMMIALQLDKPEIFSRLWKWVKSYMTLPTGHENEGYFIWSCGLDGHPNSDGPAPDGEEYFAAALLLAEKRWKIKEYGDEARALLHAMVHKGENQDGFPMFEPKKHLY
;
A
#
# COMPACT_ATOMS: atom_id res chain seq x y z
N MET A 1 -6.29 -5.36 5.09
CA MET A 1 -6.39 -5.76 3.66
C MET A 1 -5.13 -6.46 3.16
N SER A 2 -3.95 -5.89 3.38
CA SER A 2 -2.64 -6.38 2.91
C SER A 2 -2.36 -7.86 3.19
N TYR A 3 -2.73 -8.39 4.37
CA TYR A 3 -2.62 -9.82 4.69
C TYR A 3 -3.40 -10.71 3.73
N GLY A 4 -4.62 -10.32 3.35
CA GLY A 4 -5.43 -11.08 2.40
C GLY A 4 -4.77 -11.15 1.02
N MET A 5 -4.09 -10.07 0.59
CA MET A 5 -3.32 -10.07 -0.65
C MET A 5 -2.12 -11.01 -0.55
N MET A 6 -1.36 -10.98 0.55
CA MET A 6 -0.24 -11.89 0.75
C MET A 6 -0.70 -13.35 0.75
N ILE A 7 -1.79 -13.67 1.46
CA ILE A 7 -2.36 -15.03 1.48
C ILE A 7 -2.83 -15.46 0.08
N ALA A 8 -3.58 -14.61 -0.63
CA ALA A 8 -4.06 -14.91 -1.98
C ALA A 8 -2.89 -15.14 -2.96
N LEU A 9 -1.84 -14.33 -2.85
CA LEU A 9 -0.60 -14.53 -3.58
C LEU A 9 -0.01 -15.92 -3.28
N GLN A 10 0.23 -16.25 -2.00
CA GLN A 10 0.88 -17.51 -1.60
C GLN A 10 0.08 -18.76 -2.02
N LEU A 11 -1.25 -18.65 -2.08
CA LEU A 11 -2.15 -19.73 -2.54
C LEU A 11 -2.37 -19.74 -4.07
N ASP A 12 -1.63 -18.92 -4.81
CA ASP A 12 -1.76 -18.73 -6.27
C ASP A 12 -3.19 -18.45 -6.72
N LYS A 13 -3.82 -17.44 -6.09
CA LYS A 13 -5.18 -16.97 -6.37
C LYS A 13 -5.17 -15.55 -6.97
N PRO A 14 -4.79 -15.38 -8.24
CA PRO A 14 -4.65 -14.06 -8.87
C PRO A 14 -5.96 -13.25 -8.90
N GLU A 15 -7.10 -13.91 -9.07
CA GLU A 15 -8.41 -13.23 -9.10
C GLU A 15 -8.77 -12.63 -7.73
N ILE A 16 -8.52 -13.37 -6.64
CA ILE A 16 -8.79 -12.89 -5.27
C ILE A 16 -7.85 -11.72 -4.95
N PHE A 17 -6.56 -11.88 -5.26
CA PHE A 17 -5.56 -10.81 -5.10
C PHE A 17 -6.00 -9.54 -5.83
N SER A 18 -6.37 -9.65 -7.10
CA SER A 18 -6.78 -8.52 -7.94
C SER A 18 -8.01 -7.82 -7.38
N ARG A 19 -8.98 -8.57 -6.86
CA ARG A 19 -10.19 -8.00 -6.25
C ARG A 19 -9.89 -7.26 -4.95
N LEU A 20 -9.05 -7.83 -4.09
CA LEU A 20 -8.62 -7.17 -2.85
C LEU A 20 -7.86 -5.88 -3.15
N TRP A 21 -6.92 -5.94 -4.09
CA TRP A 21 -6.13 -4.78 -4.48
C TRP A 21 -6.99 -3.68 -5.12
N LYS A 22 -7.94 -4.05 -5.99
CA LYS A 22 -8.91 -3.11 -6.54
C LYS A 22 -9.69 -2.41 -5.44
N TRP A 23 -10.13 -3.14 -4.41
CA TRP A 23 -10.86 -2.54 -3.29
C TRP A 23 -10.00 -1.54 -2.51
N VAL A 24 -8.74 -1.89 -2.21
CA VAL A 24 -7.78 -0.98 -1.55
C VAL A 24 -7.64 0.31 -2.35
N LYS A 25 -7.39 0.20 -3.66
CA LYS A 25 -7.26 1.39 -4.52
C LYS A 25 -8.52 2.23 -4.59
N SER A 26 -9.70 1.61 -4.58
CA SER A 26 -10.97 2.32 -4.68
C SER A 26 -11.38 3.04 -3.40
N TYR A 27 -11.08 2.49 -2.23
CA TYR A 27 -11.67 2.95 -0.97
C TYR A 27 -10.66 3.36 0.10
N MET A 28 -9.41 2.91 0.00
CA MET A 28 -8.38 3.23 0.98
C MET A 28 -7.37 4.25 0.46
N THR A 29 -7.35 4.60 -0.83
CA THR A 29 -6.39 5.61 -1.33
C THR A 29 -6.66 6.96 -0.69
N LEU A 30 -5.64 7.54 -0.05
CA LEU A 30 -5.73 8.90 0.49
C LEU A 30 -5.85 9.94 -0.64
N PRO A 31 -6.66 11.01 -0.47
CA PRO A 31 -6.86 12.01 -1.51
C PRO A 31 -5.58 12.75 -1.91
N THR A 32 -5.50 13.19 -3.17
CA THR A 32 -4.45 14.10 -3.64
C THR A 32 -4.48 15.41 -2.86
N GLY A 33 -3.30 15.91 -2.46
CA GLY A 33 -3.13 17.09 -1.62
C GLY A 33 -3.22 16.81 -0.11
N HIS A 34 -3.48 15.57 0.30
CA HIS A 34 -3.42 15.18 1.71
C HIS A 34 -1.97 14.99 2.16
N GLU A 35 -1.63 15.30 3.42
CA GLU A 35 -0.25 15.13 3.95
C GLU A 35 0.25 13.67 3.82
N ASN A 36 -0.67 12.72 3.92
CA ASN A 36 -0.41 11.28 3.77
C ASN A 36 -0.64 10.76 2.33
N GLU A 37 -0.75 11.63 1.32
CA GLU A 37 -0.92 11.22 -0.10
C GLU A 37 0.13 10.17 -0.52
N GLY A 38 -0.32 9.11 -1.20
CA GLY A 38 0.54 7.98 -1.57
C GLY A 38 0.55 6.83 -0.56
N TYR A 39 -0.11 6.98 0.58
CA TYR A 39 -0.43 5.90 1.53
C TYR A 39 -1.92 5.50 1.47
N PHE A 40 -2.31 4.54 2.32
CA PHE A 40 -3.68 4.04 2.38
C PHE A 40 -4.33 4.31 3.75
N ILE A 41 -5.59 4.72 3.76
CA ILE A 41 -6.45 4.86 4.94
C ILE A 41 -6.46 3.52 5.70
N TRP A 42 -6.06 3.50 6.97
CA TRP A 42 -5.88 2.25 7.72
C TRP A 42 -7.20 1.51 8.00
N SER A 43 -8.32 2.25 8.09
CA SER A 43 -9.63 1.69 8.40
C SER A 43 -10.77 2.32 7.58
N CYS A 44 -11.56 1.45 6.96
CA CYS A 44 -12.80 1.80 6.26
C CYS A 44 -13.92 0.80 6.64
N GLY A 45 -15.17 1.23 6.54
CA GLY A 45 -16.35 0.38 6.64
C GLY A 45 -16.46 -0.59 5.46
N LEU A 46 -17.39 -1.55 5.56
CA LEU A 46 -17.62 -2.55 4.49
C LEU A 46 -18.15 -1.92 3.19
N ASP A 47 -18.77 -0.75 3.29
CA ASP A 47 -19.24 0.08 2.17
C ASP A 47 -18.13 0.97 1.60
N GLY A 48 -16.93 0.96 2.20
CA GLY A 48 -15.79 1.76 1.80
C GLY A 48 -15.77 3.16 2.40
N HIS A 49 -16.69 3.53 3.29
CA HIS A 49 -16.62 4.81 3.99
C HIS A 49 -15.41 4.83 4.94
N PRO A 50 -14.54 5.86 4.89
CA PRO A 50 -13.37 5.91 5.75
C PRO A 50 -13.75 6.10 7.22
N ASN A 51 -13.12 5.34 8.11
CA ASN A 51 -13.22 5.51 9.56
C ASN A 51 -11.99 6.25 10.14
N SER A 52 -11.08 6.68 9.26
CA SER A 52 -9.80 7.27 9.61
C SER A 52 -9.26 8.12 8.45
N ASP A 53 -8.26 8.95 8.73
CA ASP A 53 -7.58 9.86 7.79
C ASP A 53 -6.06 9.58 7.68
N GLY A 54 -5.57 8.55 8.39
CA GLY A 54 -4.14 8.19 8.44
C GLY A 54 -3.85 6.78 7.94
N PRO A 55 -2.57 6.46 7.71
CA PRO A 55 -2.12 5.13 7.34
C PRO A 55 -1.69 4.27 8.54
N ALA A 56 -1.34 3.01 8.27
CA ALA A 56 -0.79 2.07 9.26
C ALA A 56 0.37 1.27 8.63
N PRO A 57 1.65 1.60 8.91
CA PRO A 57 2.81 1.15 8.12
C PRO A 57 2.97 -0.37 7.91
N ASP A 58 2.47 -1.20 8.81
CA ASP A 58 2.42 -2.66 8.68
C ASP A 58 1.55 -3.10 7.49
N GLY A 59 0.51 -2.32 7.17
CA GLY A 59 -0.29 -2.45 5.97
C GLY A 59 0.54 -2.22 4.70
N GLU A 60 1.21 -1.07 4.61
CA GLU A 60 2.00 -0.65 3.47
C GLU A 60 3.16 -1.60 3.15
N GLU A 61 3.91 -2.06 4.16
CA GLU A 61 5.02 -3.00 3.91
C GLU A 61 4.52 -4.33 3.33
N TYR A 62 3.37 -4.84 3.81
CA TYR A 62 2.76 -6.06 3.27
C TYR A 62 2.19 -5.84 1.87
N PHE A 63 1.60 -4.67 1.58
CA PHE A 63 1.15 -4.34 0.23
C PHE A 63 2.33 -4.33 -0.74
N ALA A 64 3.40 -3.59 -0.42
CA ALA A 64 4.60 -3.50 -1.24
C ALA A 64 5.21 -4.88 -1.51
N ALA A 65 5.37 -5.69 -0.46
CA ALA A 65 5.90 -7.05 -0.59
C ALA A 65 5.00 -7.93 -1.48
N ALA A 66 3.69 -7.94 -1.22
CA ALA A 66 2.74 -8.75 -1.97
C ALA A 66 2.69 -8.36 -3.45
N LEU A 67 2.72 -7.06 -3.76
CA LEU A 67 2.72 -6.53 -5.12
C LEU A 67 4.01 -6.86 -5.89
N LEU A 68 5.20 -6.71 -5.28
CA LEU A 68 6.47 -7.10 -5.91
C LEU A 68 6.53 -8.60 -6.23
N LEU A 69 6.02 -9.43 -5.31
CA LEU A 69 5.98 -10.87 -5.53
C LEU A 69 4.91 -11.27 -6.57
N ALA A 70 3.78 -10.56 -6.61
CA ALA A 70 2.75 -10.73 -7.64
C ALA A 70 3.27 -10.40 -9.05
N GLU A 71 4.02 -9.30 -9.21
CA GLU A 71 4.72 -8.96 -10.46
C GLU A 71 5.58 -10.14 -10.92
N LYS A 72 6.42 -10.69 -10.02
CA LYS A 72 7.31 -11.79 -10.36
C LYS A 72 6.57 -13.08 -10.72
N ARG A 73 5.51 -13.43 -9.97
CA ARG A 73 4.76 -14.67 -10.13
C ARG A 73 3.87 -14.66 -11.38
N TRP A 74 3.11 -13.60 -11.59
CA TRP A 74 2.11 -13.51 -12.67
C TRP A 74 2.55 -12.67 -13.87
N LYS A 75 3.76 -12.08 -13.84
CA LYS A 75 4.34 -11.26 -14.93
C LYS A 75 3.51 -10.02 -15.29
N ILE A 76 2.85 -9.44 -14.30
CA ILE A 76 2.07 -8.20 -14.42
C ILE A 76 2.92 -7.06 -13.84
N LYS A 77 3.49 -6.24 -14.72
CA LYS A 77 4.47 -5.20 -14.37
C LYS A 77 3.87 -4.13 -13.47
N GLU A 78 2.59 -3.82 -13.67
CA GLU A 78 1.84 -2.77 -12.99
C GLU A 78 1.86 -2.95 -11.48
N TYR A 79 1.79 -4.19 -10.97
CA TYR A 79 1.92 -4.43 -9.53
C TYR A 79 3.28 -3.99 -8.99
N GLY A 80 4.36 -4.28 -9.72
CA GLY A 80 5.69 -3.87 -9.32
C GLY A 80 5.88 -2.36 -9.36
N ASP A 81 5.27 -1.69 -10.33
CA ASP A 81 5.30 -0.23 -10.43
C ASP A 81 4.57 0.42 -9.24
N GLU A 82 3.39 -0.08 -8.89
CA GLU A 82 2.63 0.37 -7.73
C GLU A 82 3.40 0.11 -6.42
N ALA A 83 4.06 -1.04 -6.30
CA ALA A 83 4.87 -1.34 -5.12
C ALA A 83 6.08 -0.40 -4.96
N ARG A 84 6.78 -0.10 -6.06
CA ARG A 84 7.93 0.81 -6.04
C ARG A 84 7.49 2.24 -5.72
N ALA A 85 6.35 2.68 -6.24
CA ALA A 85 5.77 3.97 -5.87
C ALA A 85 5.45 4.04 -4.37
N LEU A 86 4.85 2.98 -3.81
CA LEU A 86 4.56 2.89 -2.39
C LEU A 86 5.83 2.92 -1.54
N LEU A 87 6.82 2.08 -1.85
CA LEU A 87 8.10 2.05 -1.13
C LEU A 87 8.83 3.39 -1.19
N HIS A 88 8.80 4.06 -2.34
CA HIS A 88 9.36 5.40 -2.48
C HIS A 88 8.65 6.38 -1.53
N ALA A 89 7.32 6.37 -1.47
CA ALA A 89 6.57 7.20 -0.53
C ALA A 89 6.90 6.86 0.93
N MET A 90 7.08 5.59 1.29
CA MET A 90 7.40 5.17 2.67
C MET A 90 8.72 5.74 3.18
N VAL A 91 9.68 6.02 2.29
CA VAL A 91 11.04 6.48 2.65
C VAL A 91 11.24 7.97 2.40
N HIS A 92 10.65 8.54 1.33
CA HIS A 92 10.97 9.89 0.85
C HIS A 92 9.87 10.94 1.10
N LYS A 93 8.74 10.56 1.70
CA LYS A 93 7.70 11.54 2.08
C LYS A 93 8.28 12.56 3.07
N GLY A 94 7.94 13.83 2.90
CA GLY A 94 8.50 14.93 3.69
C GLY A 94 9.75 15.59 3.07
N GLU A 95 10.37 15.00 2.03
CA GLU A 95 11.54 15.61 1.38
C GLU A 95 11.18 16.77 0.44
N ASN A 96 10.13 16.59 -0.38
CA ASN A 96 9.69 17.55 -1.41
C ASN A 96 8.18 17.83 -1.36
N GLN A 97 7.48 17.34 -0.35
CA GLN A 97 6.03 17.46 -0.14
C GLN A 97 5.70 17.37 1.35
N ASP A 98 4.50 17.80 1.74
CA ASP A 98 4.02 17.66 3.12
C ASP A 98 3.91 16.19 3.56
N GLY A 99 4.01 15.97 4.87
CA GLY A 99 3.91 14.66 5.54
C GLY A 99 5.23 14.15 6.10
N PHE A 100 5.21 12.90 6.60
CA PHE A 100 6.36 12.23 7.22
C PHE A 100 6.58 10.85 6.62
N PRO A 101 7.84 10.37 6.52
CA PRO A 101 8.13 9.02 6.07
C PRO A 101 7.71 8.00 7.14
N MET A 102 7.44 6.76 6.72
CA MET A 102 7.11 5.66 7.64
C MET A 102 8.34 5.12 8.39
N PHE A 103 9.54 5.33 7.84
CA PHE A 103 10.79 4.93 8.46
C PHE A 103 11.57 6.17 8.92
N GLU A 104 12.01 6.18 10.17
CA GLU A 104 12.84 7.25 10.73
C GLU A 104 14.26 7.22 10.13
N PRO A 105 14.65 8.20 9.28
CA PRO A 105 15.90 8.14 8.54
C PRO A 105 17.15 8.15 9.44
N LYS A 106 17.08 8.78 10.62
CA LYS A 106 18.24 8.95 11.51
C LYS A 106 18.47 7.78 12.46
N LYS A 107 17.51 6.87 12.59
CA LYS A 107 17.57 5.76 13.56
C LYS A 107 17.79 4.39 12.93
N HIS A 108 17.97 4.31 11.61
CA HIS A 108 18.20 3.06 10.87
C HIS A 108 17.19 1.96 11.24
N LEU A 109 15.91 2.33 11.39
CA LEU A 109 14.83 1.36 11.56
C LEU A 109 14.37 0.81 10.20
N TYR A 110 15.32 0.57 9.30
CA TYR A 110 15.20 -0.04 7.97
C TYR A 110 16.42 -0.91 7.67
#